data_AF-A0A2A9KHQ7-F1
#
_entry.id   AF-A0A2A9KHQ7-F1
#
_cell.length_a   1.000
_cell.length_b   1.000
_cell.length_c   1.000
_cell.angle_alpha   90.00
_cell.angle_beta   90.00
_cell.angle_gamma   90.00
#
_symmetry.space_group_name_H-M   'P 1'
#
loop_
_entity.id
_entity.type
_entity.pdbx_description
1 polymer ?
#
loop_
_entity_poly.entity_id
_entity_poly.type
_entity_poly.pdbx_seq_one_letter_code
_entity_poly.pdbx_strand_id
1 'polypeptide(L)'
;MHHFGLLLSAAALAACACQSVASDRLRFDGVPLESAEILVEHVEVNPAGQLKLDLGPQGQVTISPWPSALPGQLRAQYVTLRQTAHPAGPVQSLLLRTAGGKEPWLTLVANGGLNWGLLPGIRLRGTTGGVKITGLKIEISVTPGKDVKFRDAAMHCWQFGLLAVRQPPVMKGIAQEGEPRADWYLRADVEC
;
A
#
# COMPACT_ATOMS: atom_id res chain seq x y z
N MET A 1 24.96 -64.53 13.55
CA MET A 1 26.12 -63.64 13.70
C MET A 1 26.49 -63.09 12.32
N HIS A 2 26.02 -61.88 11.98
CA HIS A 2 26.66 -60.98 11.02
C HIS A 2 26.19 -59.57 11.35
N HIS A 3 27.16 -58.73 11.71
CA HIS A 3 27.02 -57.30 11.93
C HIS A 3 27.09 -56.57 10.60
N PHE A 4 26.23 -55.58 10.38
CA PHE A 4 26.62 -54.31 9.75
C PHE A 4 25.63 -53.23 10.19
N GLY A 5 26.10 -52.37 11.10
CA GLY A 5 25.49 -51.09 11.42
C GLY A 5 26.28 -49.95 10.77
N LEU A 6 25.57 -48.87 10.43
CA LEU A 6 25.99 -47.49 10.12
C LEU A 6 24.78 -46.88 9.37
N LEU A 7 23.78 -46.25 10.00
CA LEU A 7 23.75 -44.96 10.70
C LEU A 7 24.48 -43.81 9.99
N LEU A 8 23.74 -42.71 9.82
CA LEU A 8 24.17 -41.30 9.69
C LEU A 8 24.75 -40.90 8.31
N SER A 9 24.38 -39.81 7.64
CA SER A 9 23.68 -38.59 8.06
C SER A 9 23.02 -37.90 6.86
N ALA A 10 21.80 -37.42 7.08
CA ALA A 10 21.22 -36.35 6.29
C ALA A 10 22.08 -35.09 6.42
N ALA A 11 22.52 -34.54 5.29
CA ALA A 11 23.11 -33.21 5.22
C ALA A 11 22.21 -32.33 4.34
N ALA A 12 21.06 -31.97 4.90
CA ALA A 12 20.28 -30.83 4.44
C ALA A 12 20.99 -29.56 4.97
N LEU A 13 21.92 -29.02 4.18
CA LEU A 13 22.49 -27.71 4.48
C LEU A 13 21.52 -26.64 4.00
N ALA A 14 20.77 -26.17 4.98
CA ALA A 14 19.92 -25.00 4.95
C ALA A 14 20.65 -23.80 4.34
N ALA A 15 20.27 -23.41 3.13
CA ALA A 15 20.45 -22.06 2.63
C ALA A 15 19.47 -21.14 3.39
N CYS A 16 19.82 -20.80 4.64
CA CYS A 16 19.12 -19.78 5.40
C CYS A 16 19.40 -18.41 4.78
N ALA A 17 18.33 -17.84 4.24
CA ALA A 17 17.87 -16.50 4.58
C ALA A 17 18.87 -15.34 4.42
N CYS A 18 19.12 -14.98 3.16
CA CYS A 18 19.32 -13.59 2.77
C CYS A 18 18.37 -13.24 1.61
N GLN A 19 17.09 -13.58 1.74
CA GLN A 19 16.08 -12.86 0.97
C GLN A 19 15.79 -11.59 1.75
N SER A 20 16.50 -10.54 1.36
CA SER A 20 16.18 -9.17 1.71
C SER A 20 14.67 -8.99 1.67
N VAL A 21 14.08 -8.53 2.76
CA VAL A 21 12.75 -7.94 2.75
C VAL A 21 12.87 -6.60 2.00
N ALA A 22 13.15 -6.66 0.70
CA ALA A 22 12.77 -5.60 -0.20
C ALA A 22 11.26 -5.66 -0.19
N SER A 23 10.64 -4.95 0.76
CA SER A 23 9.19 -4.83 0.83
C SER A 23 8.74 -4.11 -0.43
N ASP A 24 8.45 -4.87 -1.48
CA ASP A 24 7.22 -4.81 -2.27
C ASP A 24 6.58 -3.43 -2.30
N ARG A 25 7.35 -2.47 -2.82
CA ARG A 25 6.90 -1.09 -3.00
C ARG A 25 5.71 -1.09 -3.93
N LEU A 26 4.73 -0.28 -3.57
CA LEU A 26 3.57 -0.13 -4.41
C LEU A 26 3.98 0.62 -5.68
N ARG A 27 3.63 0.04 -6.83
CA ARG A 27 3.89 0.56 -8.16
C ARG A 27 2.59 0.65 -8.94
N PHE A 28 2.46 1.73 -9.69
CA PHE A 28 1.40 1.88 -10.66
C PHE A 28 2.05 2.08 -12.03
N ASP A 29 1.86 1.12 -12.92
CA ASP A 29 2.36 1.16 -14.28
C ASP A 29 1.20 1.52 -15.24
N GLY A 30 1.42 2.47 -16.14
CA GLY A 30 0.43 2.90 -17.15
C GLY A 30 -0.53 4.00 -16.70
N VAL A 31 -0.32 4.64 -15.54
CA VAL A 31 -1.23 5.69 -15.03
C VAL A 31 -1.31 6.85 -16.03
N PRO A 32 -2.52 7.25 -16.48
CA PRO A 32 -2.68 8.35 -17.40
C PRO A 32 -2.29 9.68 -16.74
N LEU A 33 -1.78 10.63 -17.54
CA LEU A 33 -1.45 11.98 -17.06
C LEU A 33 -2.70 12.77 -16.68
N GLU A 34 -3.79 12.56 -17.41
CA GLU A 34 -5.08 13.15 -17.13
C GLU A 34 -5.91 12.20 -16.26
N SER A 35 -6.44 12.73 -15.15
CA SER A 35 -7.32 11.94 -14.29
C SER A 35 -8.70 11.82 -14.92
N ALA A 36 -9.18 10.58 -15.04
CA ALA A 36 -10.55 10.28 -15.41
C ALA A 36 -11.17 9.33 -14.39
N GLU A 37 -12.48 9.42 -14.23
CA GLU A 37 -13.28 8.41 -13.53
C GLU A 37 -13.89 7.48 -14.56
N ILE A 38 -13.59 6.18 -14.46
CA ILE A 38 -13.98 5.17 -15.43
C ILE A 38 -14.71 4.04 -14.71
N LEU A 39 -15.85 3.60 -15.25
CA LEU A 39 -16.52 2.41 -14.77
C LEU A 39 -15.82 1.16 -15.33
N VAL A 40 -15.32 0.31 -14.44
CA VAL A 40 -14.76 -1.00 -14.78
C VAL A 40 -15.69 -2.06 -14.20
N GLU A 41 -16.29 -2.88 -15.07
CA GLU A 41 -17.35 -3.82 -14.66
C GLU A 41 -16.85 -4.99 -13.81
N HIS A 42 -15.64 -5.45 -14.08
CA HIS A 42 -15.00 -6.53 -13.35
C HIS A 42 -13.54 -6.21 -13.09
N VAL A 43 -13.13 -6.31 -11.83
CA VAL A 43 -11.75 -6.05 -11.42
C VAL A 43 -11.27 -7.25 -10.61
N GLU A 44 -10.24 -7.91 -11.11
CA GLU A 44 -9.65 -9.10 -10.49
C GLU A 44 -8.14 -8.94 -10.33
N VAL A 45 -7.63 -9.46 -9.22
CA VAL A 45 -6.22 -9.59 -8.92
C VAL A 45 -5.72 -10.88 -9.53
N ASN A 46 -4.70 -10.77 -10.39
CA ASN A 46 -4.14 -11.93 -11.07
C ASN A 46 -3.33 -12.83 -10.10
N PRO A 47 -2.92 -14.04 -10.52
CA PRO A 47 -2.14 -14.96 -9.69
C PRO A 47 -0.77 -14.40 -9.24
N ALA A 48 -0.26 -13.36 -9.91
CA ALA A 48 0.97 -12.67 -9.51
C ALA A 48 0.73 -11.60 -8.41
N GLY A 49 -0.51 -11.48 -7.90
CA GLY A 49 -0.87 -10.51 -6.89
C GLY A 49 -0.97 -9.08 -7.43
N GLN A 50 -1.33 -8.91 -8.70
CA GLN A 50 -1.43 -7.59 -9.34
C GLN A 50 -2.89 -7.28 -9.69
N LEU A 51 -3.32 -6.06 -9.41
CA LEU A 51 -4.57 -5.54 -9.94
C LEU A 51 -4.34 -5.04 -11.36
N LYS A 52 -5.09 -5.56 -12.33
CA LYS A 52 -5.10 -5.02 -13.70
C LYS A 52 -6.42 -4.34 -13.99
N LEU A 53 -6.33 -3.13 -14.49
CA LEU A 53 -7.48 -2.28 -14.83
C LEU A 53 -7.41 -1.98 -16.32
N ASP A 54 -8.44 -2.39 -17.06
CA ASP A 54 -8.65 -1.96 -18.43
C ASP A 54 -9.43 -0.65 -18.43
N LEU A 55 -8.79 0.43 -18.89
CA LEU A 55 -9.37 1.77 -18.98
C LEU A 55 -9.88 2.08 -20.40
N GLY A 56 -10.05 1.04 -21.23
CA GLY A 56 -10.48 1.17 -22.62
C GLY A 56 -9.47 1.98 -23.45
N PRO A 57 -9.87 3.10 -24.08
CA PRO A 57 -8.98 3.90 -24.91
C PRO A 57 -7.74 4.47 -24.19
N GLN A 58 -7.79 4.60 -22.86
CA GLN A 58 -6.66 5.10 -22.05
C GLN A 58 -5.60 4.01 -21.78
N GLY A 59 -5.86 2.77 -22.19
CA GLY A 59 -4.95 1.64 -22.05
C GLY A 59 -5.15 0.85 -20.75
N GLN A 60 -4.14 0.07 -20.38
CA GLN A 60 -4.17 -0.79 -19.21
C GLN A 60 -3.29 -0.20 -18.10
N VAL A 61 -3.80 -0.26 -16.88
CA VAL A 61 -3.05 0.08 -15.66
C VAL A 61 -2.82 -1.17 -14.84
N THR A 62 -1.59 -1.33 -14.36
CA THR A 62 -1.21 -2.42 -13.44
C THR A 62 -0.79 -1.84 -12.12
N ILE A 63 -1.33 -2.36 -11.03
CA ILE A 63 -0.98 -1.99 -9.66
C ILE A 63 -0.40 -3.20 -8.96
N SER A 64 0.81 -3.06 -8.43
CA SER A 64 1.57 -4.17 -7.85
C SER A 64 2.43 -3.72 -6.68
N PRO A 65 2.53 -4.52 -5.60
CA PRO A 65 1.64 -5.63 -5.29
C PRO A 65 0.27 -5.12 -4.85
N TRP A 66 -0.76 -5.88 -5.12
CA TRP A 66 -2.07 -5.68 -4.50
C TRP A 66 -1.99 -6.08 -3.01
N PRO A 67 -2.35 -5.20 -2.07
CA PRO A 67 -2.31 -5.53 -0.65
C PRO A 67 -3.15 -6.77 -0.33
N SER A 68 -2.56 -7.77 0.33
CA SER A 68 -3.21 -9.06 0.61
C SER A 68 -4.43 -8.97 1.53
N ALA A 69 -4.55 -7.88 2.31
CA ALA A 69 -5.71 -7.60 3.14
C ALA A 69 -6.92 -7.06 2.36
N LEU A 70 -6.73 -6.69 1.09
CA LEU A 70 -7.80 -6.20 0.22
C LEU A 70 -8.42 -7.35 -0.59
N PRO A 71 -9.71 -7.26 -0.95
CA PRO A 71 -10.36 -8.30 -1.74
C PRO A 71 -9.65 -8.50 -3.08
N GLY A 72 -9.51 -9.76 -3.50
CA GLY A 72 -8.93 -10.12 -4.81
C GLY A 72 -9.89 -10.01 -5.98
N GLN A 73 -11.21 -9.99 -5.71
CA GLN A 73 -12.25 -9.86 -6.72
C GLN A 73 -13.20 -8.74 -6.30
N LEU A 74 -13.46 -7.84 -7.24
CA LEU A 74 -14.31 -6.68 -7.03
C LEU A 74 -15.38 -6.66 -8.12
N ARG A 75 -16.61 -6.37 -7.69
CA ARG A 75 -17.72 -6.04 -8.60
C ARG A 75 -17.44 -4.70 -9.29
N ALA A 76 -18.33 -4.28 -10.19
CA ALA A 76 -18.23 -3.00 -10.88
C ALA A 76 -17.80 -1.84 -9.97
N GLN A 77 -16.67 -1.22 -10.32
CA GLN A 77 -16.08 -0.08 -9.62
C GLN A 77 -15.97 1.11 -10.57
N TYR A 78 -16.27 2.30 -10.06
CA TYR A 78 -15.66 3.51 -10.58
C TYR A 78 -14.22 3.60 -10.09
N VAL A 79 -13.31 3.69 -11.05
CA VAL A 79 -11.87 3.80 -10.88
C VAL A 79 -11.48 5.24 -11.17
N THR A 80 -10.85 5.90 -10.21
CA THR A 80 -10.17 7.18 -10.44
C THR A 80 -8.68 6.99 -10.20
N LEU A 81 -7.89 7.25 -11.23
CA LEU A 81 -6.43 7.25 -11.15
C LEU A 81 -5.91 8.68 -11.25
N ARG A 82 -4.90 8.99 -10.45
CA ARG A 82 -4.24 10.30 -10.45
C ARG A 82 -2.74 10.13 -10.38
N GLN A 83 -2.04 10.95 -11.13
CA GLN A 83 -0.60 11.15 -11.00
C GLN A 83 -0.33 12.63 -10.81
N THR A 84 0.34 12.99 -9.72
CA THR A 84 0.75 14.36 -9.43
C THR A 84 2.26 14.46 -9.48
N ALA A 85 2.79 15.40 -10.25
CA ALA A 85 4.21 15.67 -10.30
C ALA A 85 4.69 16.22 -8.94
N HIS A 86 5.82 15.69 -8.45
CA HIS A 86 6.45 16.17 -7.22
C HIS A 86 7.98 16.07 -7.36
N PRO A 87 8.74 17.03 -6.82
CA PRO A 87 10.22 17.01 -6.85
C PRO A 87 10.88 15.68 -6.42
N ALA A 88 10.35 14.95 -5.43
CA ALA A 88 10.91 13.67 -4.99
C ALA A 88 10.30 12.44 -5.72
N GLY A 89 9.81 12.64 -6.94
CA GLY A 89 9.14 11.63 -7.76
C GLY A 89 7.62 11.74 -7.71
N PRO A 90 6.90 11.27 -8.76
CA PRO A 90 5.46 11.43 -8.86
C PRO A 90 4.74 10.74 -7.70
N VAL A 91 3.61 11.31 -7.30
CA VAL A 91 2.66 10.68 -6.39
C VAL A 91 1.54 10.09 -7.21
N GLN A 92 1.25 8.81 -7.02
CA GLN A 92 0.21 8.10 -7.75
C GLN A 92 -0.85 7.63 -6.77
N SER A 93 -2.12 7.71 -7.16
CA SER A 93 -3.21 7.22 -6.34
C SER A 93 -4.31 6.56 -7.15
N LEU A 94 -4.91 5.54 -6.58
CA LEU A 94 -6.14 4.90 -7.00
C LEU A 94 -7.23 5.19 -5.97
N LEU A 95 -8.39 5.63 -6.44
CA LEU A 95 -9.63 5.63 -5.68
C LEU A 95 -10.57 4.60 -6.31
N LEU A 96 -11.15 3.73 -5.48
CA LEU A 96 -12.23 2.82 -5.90
C LEU A 96 -13.51 3.19 -5.19
N ARG A 97 -14.57 3.31 -5.98
CA ARG A 97 -15.94 3.54 -5.52
C ARG A 97 -16.84 2.50 -6.16
N THR A 98 -17.75 1.92 -5.39
CA THR A 98 -18.72 0.97 -5.96
C THR A 98 -19.66 1.68 -6.93
N ALA A 99 -20.18 0.97 -7.94
CA ALA A 99 -21.07 1.58 -8.94
C ALA A 99 -22.29 2.32 -8.33
N GLY A 100 -22.82 1.85 -7.20
CA GLY A 100 -23.93 2.50 -6.47
C GLY A 100 -23.50 3.40 -5.31
N GLY A 101 -22.21 3.48 -4.99
CA GLY A 101 -21.68 4.26 -3.87
C GLY A 101 -21.45 5.72 -4.24
N LYS A 102 -21.57 6.62 -3.26
CA LYS A 102 -21.24 8.06 -3.42
C LYS A 102 -19.79 8.39 -3.09
N GLU A 103 -19.22 7.67 -2.13
CA GLU A 103 -17.87 7.90 -1.63
C GLU A 103 -16.93 6.75 -2.00
N PRO A 104 -15.63 7.00 -2.22
CA PRO A 104 -14.65 5.95 -2.38
C PRO A 104 -14.57 5.07 -1.12
N TRP A 105 -14.65 3.76 -1.30
CA TRP A 105 -14.43 2.80 -0.21
C TRP A 105 -12.95 2.45 -0.05
N LEU A 106 -12.13 2.69 -1.09
CA LEU A 106 -10.69 2.48 -1.06
C LEU A 106 -9.95 3.69 -1.63
N THR A 107 -8.92 4.11 -0.90
CA THR A 107 -7.85 4.97 -1.39
C THR A 107 -6.54 4.20 -1.28
N LEU A 108 -5.76 4.16 -2.35
CA LEU A 108 -4.47 3.50 -2.41
C LEU A 108 -3.46 4.49 -2.99
N VAL A 109 -2.35 4.73 -2.30
CA VAL A 109 -1.37 5.77 -2.65
C VAL A 109 0.04 5.19 -2.70
N ALA A 110 0.72 5.40 -3.81
CA ALA A 110 2.15 5.21 -3.94
C ALA A 110 2.87 6.55 -3.86
N ASN A 111 3.96 6.57 -3.11
CA ASN A 111 4.85 7.72 -2.96
C ASN A 111 4.20 8.95 -2.32
N GLY A 112 3.22 8.75 -1.44
CA GLY A 112 2.65 9.83 -0.64
C GLY A 112 3.66 10.40 0.36
N GLY A 113 3.56 11.68 0.70
CA GLY A 113 4.36 12.29 1.75
C GLY A 113 3.96 11.83 3.16
N LEU A 114 4.91 11.86 4.10
CA LEU A 114 4.63 11.55 5.51
C LEU A 114 3.89 12.66 6.28
N ASN A 115 3.34 13.67 5.59
CA ASN A 115 2.42 14.67 6.14
C ASN A 115 1.07 14.69 5.39
N TRP A 116 0.79 13.64 4.60
CA TRP A 116 -0.39 13.55 3.75
C TRP A 116 -1.68 13.37 4.57
N GLY A 117 -2.75 14.05 4.14
CA GLY A 117 -4.08 13.93 4.74
C GLY A 117 -4.76 12.62 4.36
N LEU A 118 -5.10 11.80 5.35
CA LEU A 118 -5.86 10.56 5.16
C LEU A 118 -7.36 10.84 5.03
N LEU A 119 -7.87 11.70 5.92
CA LEU A 119 -9.25 12.16 6.01
C LEU A 119 -9.24 13.61 6.51
N PRO A 120 -10.36 14.35 6.46
CA PRO A 120 -10.44 15.68 7.05
C PRO A 120 -9.94 15.69 8.51
N GLY A 121 -8.88 16.45 8.78
CA GLY A 121 -8.25 16.56 10.10
C GLY A 121 -7.32 15.40 10.51
N ILE A 122 -7.34 14.27 9.80
CA ILE A 122 -6.53 13.07 10.11
C ILE A 122 -5.42 12.92 9.06
N ARG A 123 -4.18 12.71 9.50
CA ARG A 123 -3.02 12.66 8.61
C ARG A 123 -1.94 11.71 9.08
N LEU A 124 -1.10 11.30 8.14
CA LEU A 124 0.17 10.66 8.47
C LEU A 124 1.16 11.67 9.02
N ARG A 125 2.01 11.20 9.93
CA ARG A 125 3.16 11.94 10.45
C ARG A 125 4.36 11.01 10.58
N GLY A 126 5.48 11.38 9.95
CA GLY A 126 6.78 10.79 10.22
C GLY A 126 7.36 11.32 11.54
N THR A 127 7.90 10.44 12.37
CA THR A 127 8.55 10.75 13.65
C THR A 127 9.88 10.00 13.76
N THR A 128 10.71 10.34 14.75
CA THR A 128 11.94 9.58 15.05
C THR A 128 11.66 8.13 15.43
N GLY A 129 10.47 7.83 15.97
CA GLY A 129 10.03 6.49 16.35
C GLY A 129 9.24 5.74 15.28
N GLY A 130 9.19 6.25 14.04
CA GLY A 130 8.43 5.64 12.94
C GLY A 130 7.27 6.53 12.45
N VAL A 131 6.24 5.92 11.86
CA VAL A 131 5.09 6.64 11.29
C VAL A 131 3.89 6.53 12.23
N LYS A 132 3.12 7.61 12.35
CA LYS A 132 1.88 7.65 13.12
C LYS A 132 0.73 8.23 12.31
N ILE A 133 -0.49 7.81 12.67
CA ILE A 133 -1.73 8.52 12.33
C ILE A 133 -2.00 9.54 13.43
N THR A 134 -2.22 10.78 13.04
CA THR A 134 -2.45 11.93 13.93
C THR A 134 -3.75 12.64 13.58
N GLY A 135 -4.27 13.46 14.49
CA GLY A 135 -5.59 14.11 14.33
C GLY A 135 -6.75 13.30 14.93
N LEU A 136 -6.46 12.11 15.46
CA LEU A 136 -7.35 11.31 16.30
C LEU A 136 -7.21 11.72 17.78
N LYS A 137 -8.17 11.31 18.62
CA LYS A 137 -8.08 11.48 20.09
C LYS A 137 -6.82 10.83 20.67
N ILE A 138 -6.42 9.68 20.11
CA ILE A 138 -5.19 8.96 20.45
C ILE A 138 -4.42 8.76 19.15
N GLU A 139 -3.15 9.19 19.13
CA GLU A 139 -2.28 8.91 17.99
C GLU A 139 -1.99 7.42 17.89
N ILE A 140 -2.01 6.89 16.67
CA ILE A 140 -1.81 5.45 16.43
C ILE A 140 -0.49 5.25 15.71
N SER A 141 0.43 4.50 16.31
CA SER A 141 1.64 4.05 15.63
C SER A 141 1.30 3.02 14.56
N VAL A 142 1.86 3.18 13.36
CA VAL A 142 1.63 2.27 12.23
C VAL A 142 2.93 1.61 11.82
N THR A 143 2.85 0.33 11.48
CA THR A 143 4.01 -0.49 11.08
C THR A 143 3.76 -1.03 9.66
N PRO A 144 4.76 -0.97 8.76
CA PRO A 144 4.63 -1.57 7.44
C PRO A 144 4.17 -3.03 7.49
N GLY A 145 3.23 -3.41 6.63
CA GLY A 145 2.64 -4.74 6.56
C GLY A 145 1.63 -5.07 7.66
N LYS A 146 1.30 -4.12 8.54
CA LYS A 146 0.25 -4.29 9.56
C LYS A 146 -0.86 -3.28 9.35
N ASP A 147 -2.08 -3.79 9.38
CA ASP A 147 -3.28 -2.98 9.32
C ASP A 147 -3.62 -2.46 10.72
N VAL A 148 -4.13 -1.23 10.77
CA VAL A 148 -4.73 -0.64 11.95
C VAL A 148 -6.14 -0.19 11.64
N LYS A 149 -7.02 -0.30 12.64
CA LYS A 149 -8.40 0.19 12.54
C LYS A 149 -8.58 1.37 13.48
N PHE A 150 -9.36 2.35 13.04
CA PHE A 150 -9.70 3.50 13.86
C PHE A 150 -11.07 4.06 13.45
N ARG A 151 -11.64 4.88 14.34
CA ARG A 151 -12.86 5.64 14.07
C ARG A 151 -12.53 7.11 13.83
N ASP A 152 -13.19 7.71 12.85
CA ASP A 152 -13.15 9.16 12.66
C ASP A 152 -14.10 9.90 13.64
N ALA A 153 -14.19 11.23 13.51
CA ALA A 153 -15.07 12.04 14.35
C ALA A 153 -16.57 11.76 14.11
N ALA A 154 -16.94 11.23 12.93
CA ALA A 154 -18.30 10.82 12.59
C ALA A 154 -18.60 9.36 12.99
N MET A 155 -17.68 8.72 13.73
CA MET A 155 -17.77 7.33 14.18
C MET A 155 -17.72 6.28 13.07
N HIS A 156 -17.35 6.66 11.84
CA HIS A 156 -17.11 5.72 10.76
C HIS A 156 -15.82 4.95 11.01
N CYS A 157 -15.86 3.66 10.66
CA CYS A 157 -14.75 2.75 10.83
C CYS A 157 -13.87 2.72 9.59
N TRP A 158 -12.57 2.88 9.82
CA TRP A 158 -11.55 2.92 8.79
C TRP A 158 -10.47 1.89 9.09
N GLN A 159 -9.98 1.23 8.05
CA GLN A 159 -8.78 0.40 8.09
C GLN A 159 -7.68 1.07 7.28
N PHE A 160 -6.54 1.31 7.92
CA PHE A 160 -5.35 1.84 7.29
C PHE A 160 -4.25 0.78 7.27
N GLY A 161 -3.64 0.58 6.11
CA GLY A 161 -2.46 -0.26 5.96
C GLY A 161 -1.28 0.54 5.46
N LEU A 162 -0.19 0.54 6.23
CA LEU A 162 1.09 1.05 5.78
C LEU A 162 1.79 -0.06 4.99
N LEU A 163 2.19 0.20 3.75
CA LEU A 163 2.80 -0.82 2.88
C LEU A 163 4.32 -0.69 2.90
N ALA A 164 4.82 0.52 2.67
CA ALA A 164 6.24 0.81 2.67
C ALA A 164 6.50 2.23 3.17
N VAL A 165 7.70 2.45 3.73
CA VAL A 165 8.19 3.77 4.11
C VAL A 165 9.58 3.95 3.51
N ARG A 166 9.83 5.13 2.96
CA ARG A 166 11.13 5.56 2.44
C ARG A 166 11.55 6.79 3.23
N GLN A 167 12.52 6.60 4.10
CA GLN A 167 13.20 7.72 4.77
C GLN A 167 14.56 7.90 4.10
N PRO A 168 14.93 9.14 3.75
CA PRO A 168 16.29 9.42 3.28
C PRO A 168 17.27 9.04 4.40
N PRO A 169 18.41 8.41 4.08
CA PRO A 169 19.42 8.10 5.08
C PRO A 169 19.95 9.41 5.68
N VAL A 170 19.99 9.49 7.01
CA VAL A 170 20.61 10.61 7.70
C VAL A 170 22.12 10.37 7.73
N MET A 171 22.85 10.90 6.74
CA MET A 171 24.31 10.88 6.75
C MET A 171 24.84 12.10 7.50
N LYS A 172 25.60 11.88 8.59
CA LYS A 172 26.24 12.96 9.34
C LYS A 172 27.17 13.75 8.41
N GLY A 173 26.98 15.07 8.33
CA GLY A 173 27.83 15.98 7.55
C GLY A 173 27.40 16.21 6.10
N ILE A 174 26.34 15.54 5.62
CA ILE A 174 25.76 15.79 4.29
C ILE A 174 24.26 16.02 4.47
N ALA A 175 23.79 17.23 4.19
CA ALA A 175 22.36 17.47 4.07
C ALA A 175 21.88 16.82 2.76
N GLN A 176 21.18 15.69 2.86
CA GLN A 176 20.42 15.16 1.73
C GLN A 176 19.00 15.73 1.77
N GLU A 177 18.63 16.45 0.71
CA GLU A 177 17.26 16.91 0.45
C GLU A 177 16.38 15.76 -0.05
N GLY A 178 16.24 14.72 0.77
CA GLY A 178 15.24 13.69 0.54
C GLY A 178 13.98 13.99 1.32
N GLU A 179 12.81 13.94 0.69
CA GLU A 179 11.55 13.99 1.43
C GLU A 179 11.11 12.57 1.83
N PRO A 180 10.71 12.33 3.09
CA PRO A 180 10.15 11.05 3.50
C PRO A 180 8.85 10.70 2.77
N ARG A 181 8.76 9.45 2.29
CA ARG A 181 7.62 8.93 1.52
C ARG A 181 7.04 7.66 2.12
N ALA A 182 5.79 7.38 1.78
CA ALA A 182 5.12 6.14 2.13
C ALA A 182 4.18 5.65 1.02
N ASP A 183 4.03 4.34 0.97
CA ASP A 183 2.98 3.66 0.23
C ASP A 183 1.95 3.16 1.24
N TRP A 184 0.66 3.38 0.99
CA TRP A 184 -0.39 3.05 1.95
C TRP A 184 -1.74 2.89 1.28
N TYR A 185 -2.67 2.29 2.00
CA TYR A 185 -4.08 2.29 1.65
C TYR A 185 -4.97 2.65 2.84
N LEU A 186 -6.13 3.20 2.53
CA LEU A 186 -7.21 3.51 3.47
C LEU A 186 -8.51 2.92 2.93
N ARG A 187 -9.17 2.13 3.75
CA ARG A 187 -10.41 1.43 3.42
C ARG A 187 -11.54 1.85 4.37
N ALA A 188 -12.69 2.21 3.80
CA ALA A 188 -13.93 2.49 4.50
C ALA A 188 -14.77 1.22 4.72
N ASP A 189 -15.88 1.37 5.43
CA ASP A 189 -16.92 0.34 5.61
C ASP A 189 -16.38 -0.99 6.16
N VAL A 190 -15.43 -0.89 7.09
CA VAL A 190 -14.92 -2.03 7.86
C VAL A 190 -15.58 -2.08 9.24
N GLU A 191 -15.57 -3.25 9.87
CA GLU A 191 -15.98 -3.37 11.27
C GLU A 191 -14.85 -2.94 12.22
N CYS A 192 -15.19 -2.11 13.22
CA CYS A 192 -14.46 -1.96 14.47
C CYS A 192 -15.34 -2.48 15.62
#